data_AF-A0A8B8CIL2-F1
#
_entry.id   AF-A0A8B8CIL2-F1
#
_cell.length_a   1.000
_cell.length_b   1.000
_cell.length_c   1.000
_cell.angle_alpha   90.00
_cell.angle_beta   90.00
_cell.angle_gamma   90.00
#
_symmetry.space_group_name_H-M   'P 1'
#
loop_
_entity.id
_entity.type
_entity.pdbx_description
1 polymer ?
#
loop_
_entity_poly.entity_id
_entity_poly.type
_entity_poly.pdbx_seq_one_letter_code
_entity_poly.pdbx_strand_id
1 'polypeptide(L)'
;MRGLDKADAYHTWGELRDVLFDLVDNMSKSSDANSPPHAEFESLLLIAHYYANRSAFQPHKSLEELATKLAISLLRHTDIIPADKAFYEAGMMCRSVGWENAAFVFLNRYLDISEAIEEGSLDMLDHSDFQDTDIPFEIPLPEKAYLTNQQHEEVKEWVLAVSMDQKVEQVLPRDERNCYEASLIAPDTGIRSQPCVVTGYPVLKSPMEFKRPGMVANKDDWNKIIMAAKVSHSPELNDVLKFIGVWCGSTPNPSYSFQ
;
A
#
# COMPACT_ATOMS: atom_id res chain seq x y z
N MET A 1 5.19 8.18 12.37
CA MET A 1 4.92 7.70 13.74
C MET A 1 5.40 6.26 13.84
N ARG A 2 6.26 5.92 14.80
CA ARG A 2 6.79 4.55 14.96
C ARG A 2 5.73 3.65 15.59
N GLY A 3 5.74 2.36 15.23
CA GLY A 3 4.87 1.34 15.84
C GLY A 3 3.45 1.26 15.27
N LEU A 4 3.16 1.96 14.18
CA LEU A 4 1.88 1.85 13.45
C LEU A 4 1.99 0.92 12.22
N ASP A 5 3.04 0.12 12.16
CA ASP A 5 3.37 -0.81 11.07
C ASP A 5 2.96 -2.25 11.34
N LYS A 6 2.38 -2.52 12.51
CA LYS A 6 2.03 -3.85 13.03
C LYS A 6 0.52 -4.06 13.14
N ALA A 7 0.13 -5.27 13.51
CA ALA A 7 -1.26 -5.67 13.62
C ALA A 7 -2.04 -4.95 14.73
N ASP A 8 -1.39 -4.66 15.85
CA ASP A 8 -1.97 -3.94 16.99
C ASP A 8 -2.35 -2.48 16.64
N ALA A 9 -1.83 -1.95 15.55
CA ALA A 9 -2.20 -0.63 15.02
C ALA A 9 -3.56 -0.62 14.30
N TYR A 10 -4.23 -1.77 14.13
CA TYR A 10 -5.50 -1.85 13.39
C TYR A 10 -6.52 -0.84 13.87
N HIS A 11 -6.78 -0.77 15.18
CA HIS A 11 -7.80 0.13 15.72
C HIS A 11 -7.50 1.60 15.43
N THR A 12 -6.23 2.02 15.57
CA THR A 12 -5.83 3.39 15.24
C THR A 12 -6.08 3.72 13.76
N TRP A 13 -5.74 2.81 12.85
CA TRP A 13 -5.95 3.03 11.42
C TRP A 13 -7.42 2.92 11.02
N GLY A 14 -8.17 1.97 11.61
CA GLY A 14 -9.60 1.79 11.38
C GLY A 14 -10.41 3.00 11.85
N GLU A 15 -10.13 3.54 13.04
CA GLU A 15 -10.77 4.75 13.55
C GLU A 15 -10.44 5.97 12.67
N LEU A 16 -9.17 6.14 12.25
CA LEU A 16 -8.79 7.22 11.34
C LEU A 16 -9.52 7.09 9.98
N ARG A 17 -9.58 5.88 9.44
CA ARG A 17 -10.30 5.57 8.19
C ARG A 17 -11.77 5.95 8.32
N ASP A 18 -12.43 5.60 9.42
CA ASP A 18 -13.85 5.87 9.63
C ASP A 18 -14.11 7.38 9.78
N VAL A 19 -13.27 8.11 10.52
CA VAL A 19 -13.34 9.58 10.63
C VAL A 19 -13.16 10.25 9.27
N LEU A 20 -12.19 9.81 8.48
CA LEU A 20 -11.94 10.34 7.13
C LEU A 20 -13.10 10.02 6.18
N PHE A 21 -13.72 8.84 6.32
CA PHE A 21 -14.89 8.46 5.54
C PHE A 21 -16.08 9.36 5.83
N ASP A 22 -16.38 9.60 7.11
CA ASP A 22 -17.46 10.50 7.52
C ASP A 22 -17.20 11.93 7.02
N LEU A 23 -15.96 12.41 7.06
CA LEU A 23 -15.59 13.73 6.54
C LEU A 23 -15.81 13.83 5.03
N VAL A 24 -15.28 12.87 4.26
CA VAL A 24 -15.42 12.82 2.79
C VAL A 24 -16.89 12.73 2.39
N ASP A 25 -17.67 11.86 3.05
CA ASP A 25 -19.10 11.71 2.77
C ASP A 25 -19.88 13.01 3.04
N ASN A 26 -19.56 13.72 4.13
CA ASN A 26 -20.18 15.02 4.43
C ASN A 26 -19.78 16.11 3.41
N MET A 27 -18.51 16.18 3.01
CA MET A 27 -18.04 17.12 1.99
C MET A 27 -18.68 16.87 0.63
N SER A 28 -18.91 15.60 0.26
CA SER A 28 -19.60 15.24 -0.99
C SER A 28 -21.04 15.76 -1.06
N LYS A 29 -21.64 16.08 0.09
CA LYS A 29 -23.01 16.60 0.25
C LYS A 29 -23.05 18.11 0.53
N SER A 30 -21.89 18.75 0.68
CA SER A 30 -21.77 20.19 0.93
C SER A 30 -21.43 20.96 -0.35
N SER A 31 -21.23 22.29 -0.23
CA SER A 31 -20.69 23.12 -1.31
C SER A 31 -19.24 22.77 -1.68
N ASP A 32 -18.56 21.97 -0.86
CA ASP A 32 -17.15 21.60 -1.05
C ASP A 32 -16.99 20.32 -1.90
N ALA A 33 -18.10 19.76 -2.41
CA ALA A 33 -18.08 18.58 -3.26
C ALA A 33 -17.18 18.82 -4.50
N ASN A 34 -16.27 17.88 -4.75
CA ASN A 34 -15.26 17.96 -5.84
C ASN A 34 -14.28 19.15 -5.74
N SER A 35 -14.16 19.79 -4.57
CA SER A 35 -13.12 20.78 -4.32
C SER A 35 -11.73 20.12 -4.18
N PRO A 36 -10.62 20.85 -4.36
CA PRO A 36 -9.28 20.30 -4.12
C PRO A 36 -9.10 19.70 -2.72
N PRO A 37 -9.56 20.34 -1.61
CA PRO A 37 -9.51 19.72 -0.29
C PRO A 37 -10.30 18.42 -0.18
N HIS A 38 -11.44 18.30 -0.90
CA HIS A 38 -12.20 17.04 -0.92
C HIS A 38 -11.37 15.89 -1.51
N ALA A 39 -10.66 16.13 -2.62
CA ALA A 39 -9.79 15.14 -3.25
C ALA A 39 -8.58 14.76 -2.37
N GLU A 40 -8.03 15.72 -1.62
CA GLU A 40 -6.97 15.45 -0.63
C GLU A 40 -7.49 14.52 0.48
N PHE A 41 -8.67 14.77 1.03
CA PHE A 41 -9.27 13.88 2.04
C PHE A 41 -9.67 12.51 1.48
N GLU A 42 -10.08 12.41 0.21
CA GLU A 42 -10.27 11.12 -0.46
C GLU A 42 -8.97 10.32 -0.54
N SER A 43 -7.85 11.00 -0.79
CA SER A 43 -6.52 10.37 -0.82
C SER A 43 -6.07 9.91 0.57
N LEU A 44 -6.30 10.74 1.59
CA LEU A 44 -6.03 10.38 2.99
C LEU A 44 -6.90 9.19 3.45
N LEU A 45 -8.18 9.17 3.08
CA LEU A 45 -9.08 8.04 3.35
C LEU A 45 -8.54 6.75 2.74
N LEU A 46 -8.11 6.79 1.48
CA LEU A 46 -7.54 5.63 0.79
C LEU A 46 -6.27 5.12 1.49
N ILE A 47 -5.37 6.02 1.89
CA ILE A 47 -4.14 5.69 2.61
C ILE A 47 -4.46 5.04 3.96
N ALA A 48 -5.35 5.65 4.75
CA ALA A 48 -5.78 5.10 6.05
C ALA A 48 -6.43 3.72 5.90
N HIS A 49 -7.26 3.55 4.86
CA HIS A 49 -7.87 2.27 4.52
C HIS A 49 -6.81 1.19 4.19
N TYR A 50 -5.79 1.52 3.40
CA TYR A 50 -4.71 0.56 3.10
C TYR A 50 -3.88 0.18 4.33
N TYR A 51 -3.58 1.14 5.22
CA TYR A 51 -2.92 0.82 6.49
C TYR A 51 -3.81 -0.05 7.39
N ALA A 52 -5.10 0.26 7.50
CA ALA A 52 -6.05 -0.54 8.28
C ALA A 52 -6.12 -1.98 7.76
N ASN A 53 -6.29 -2.16 6.45
CA ASN A 53 -6.30 -3.50 5.84
C ASN A 53 -4.97 -4.23 6.09
N ARG A 54 -3.83 -3.55 5.96
CA ARG A 54 -2.52 -4.16 6.16
C ARG A 54 -2.37 -4.68 7.58
N SER A 55 -2.70 -3.86 8.58
CA SER A 55 -2.68 -4.26 9.99
C SER A 55 -3.65 -5.42 10.27
N ALA A 56 -4.84 -5.42 9.66
CA ALA A 56 -5.79 -6.53 9.79
C ALA A 56 -5.30 -7.83 9.16
N PHE A 57 -4.51 -7.76 8.08
CA PHE A 57 -4.07 -8.92 7.32
C PHE A 57 -2.82 -9.59 7.91
N GLN A 58 -1.93 -8.81 8.54
CA GLN A 58 -0.66 -9.29 9.09
C GLN A 58 -0.77 -10.50 10.05
N PRO A 59 -1.77 -10.62 10.94
CA PRO A 59 -1.92 -11.79 11.81
C PRO A 59 -2.22 -13.11 11.08
N HIS A 60 -2.61 -13.04 9.80
CA HIS A 60 -3.12 -14.17 9.06
C HIS A 60 -2.13 -14.60 7.97
N LYS A 61 -1.47 -15.74 8.17
CA LYS A 61 -0.50 -16.30 7.22
C LYS A 61 -1.04 -16.39 5.77
N SER A 62 -2.31 -16.74 5.62
CA SER A 62 -2.99 -16.80 4.31
C SER A 62 -3.12 -15.46 3.57
N LEU A 63 -2.86 -14.35 4.26
CA LEU A 63 -3.00 -12.99 3.75
C LEU A 63 -1.66 -12.22 3.73
N GLU A 64 -0.52 -12.86 4.07
CA GLU A 64 0.80 -12.21 4.11
C GLU A 64 1.11 -11.50 2.78
N GLU A 65 0.90 -12.17 1.64
CA GLU A 65 1.07 -11.57 0.31
C GLU A 65 0.16 -10.35 0.09
N LEU A 66 -1.09 -10.38 0.56
CA LEU A 66 -2.01 -9.24 0.39
C LEU A 66 -1.57 -8.06 1.26
N ALA A 67 -1.08 -8.33 2.47
CA ALA A 67 -0.49 -7.32 3.34
C ALA A 67 0.77 -6.70 2.70
N THR A 68 1.61 -7.51 2.06
CA THR A 68 2.78 -7.04 1.31
C THR A 68 2.38 -6.18 0.11
N LYS A 69 1.37 -6.60 -0.67
CA LYS A 69 0.80 -5.78 -1.75
C LYS A 69 0.31 -4.42 -1.26
N LEU A 70 -0.32 -4.36 -0.08
CA LEU A 70 -0.74 -3.09 0.51
C LEU A 70 0.45 -2.18 0.86
N ALA A 71 1.52 -2.73 1.45
CA ALA A 71 2.73 -1.96 1.74
C ALA A 71 3.39 -1.41 0.46
N ILE A 72 3.43 -2.21 -0.59
CA ILE A 72 3.91 -1.79 -1.91
C ILE A 72 3.01 -0.71 -2.52
N SER A 73 1.69 -0.87 -2.42
CA SER A 73 0.73 0.12 -2.91
C SER A 73 0.84 1.48 -2.23
N LEU A 74 1.22 1.49 -0.95
CA LEU A 74 1.46 2.71 -0.18
C LEU A 74 2.66 3.52 -0.71
N LEU A 75 3.58 2.91 -1.47
CA LEU A 75 4.68 3.64 -2.11
C LEU A 75 4.19 4.69 -3.11
N ARG A 76 3.01 4.53 -3.70
CA ARG A 76 2.41 5.55 -4.59
C ARG A 76 1.93 6.81 -3.87
N HIS A 77 2.01 6.82 -2.55
CA HIS A 77 1.53 7.91 -1.71
C HIS A 77 2.66 8.58 -0.92
N THR A 78 3.92 8.37 -1.31
CA THR A 78 5.11 8.94 -0.64
C THR A 78 5.25 10.45 -0.76
N ASP A 79 4.45 11.09 -1.60
CA ASP A 79 4.19 12.53 -1.62
C ASP A 79 3.42 13.01 -0.37
N ILE A 80 2.67 12.11 0.28
CA ILE A 80 1.86 12.37 1.48
C ILE A 80 2.47 11.70 2.73
N ILE A 81 2.92 10.45 2.61
CA ILE A 81 3.49 9.68 3.73
C ILE A 81 5.02 9.73 3.71
N PRO A 82 5.71 9.63 4.88
CA PRO A 82 7.17 9.63 4.90
C PRO A 82 7.75 8.50 4.05
N ALA A 83 8.57 8.87 3.06
CA ALA A 83 9.07 7.92 2.06
C ALA A 83 10.04 6.89 2.66
N ASP A 84 10.93 7.29 3.55
CA ASP A 84 11.86 6.40 4.26
C ASP A 84 11.10 5.26 4.98
N LYS A 85 10.02 5.61 5.69
CA LYS A 85 9.11 4.64 6.32
C LYS A 85 8.46 3.72 5.29
N ALA A 86 7.90 4.28 4.21
CA ALA A 86 7.16 3.52 3.22
C ALA A 86 8.05 2.49 2.50
N PHE A 87 9.24 2.90 2.06
CA PHE A 87 10.21 2.03 1.40
C PHE A 87 10.76 0.95 2.34
N TYR A 88 11.09 1.31 3.58
CA TYR A 88 11.50 0.33 4.58
C TYR A 88 10.41 -0.73 4.82
N GLU A 89 9.17 -0.31 5.08
CA GLU A 89 8.06 -1.22 5.36
C GLU A 89 7.77 -2.13 4.16
N ALA A 90 7.72 -1.58 2.94
CA ALA A 90 7.51 -2.38 1.73
C ALA A 90 8.64 -3.39 1.53
N GLY A 91 9.89 -2.98 1.69
CA GLY A 91 11.06 -3.84 1.53
C GLY A 91 11.11 -4.98 2.55
N MET A 92 10.85 -4.69 3.83
CA MET A 92 10.82 -5.72 4.88
C MET A 92 9.68 -6.72 4.68
N MET A 93 8.51 -6.26 4.22
CA MET A 93 7.38 -7.16 3.93
C MET A 93 7.62 -8.02 2.68
N CYS A 94 8.28 -7.48 1.64
CA CYS A 94 8.73 -8.28 0.49
C CYS A 94 9.69 -9.37 0.94
N ARG A 95 10.68 -9.01 1.78
CA ARG A 95 11.65 -9.96 2.34
C ARG A 95 10.95 -11.08 3.13
N SER A 96 9.94 -10.76 3.94
CA SER A 96 9.26 -11.78 4.76
C SER A 96 8.47 -12.80 3.94
N VAL A 97 8.02 -12.44 2.73
CA VAL A 97 7.30 -13.35 1.82
C VAL A 97 8.19 -13.94 0.71
N GLY A 98 9.51 -13.70 0.77
CA GLY A 98 10.47 -14.24 -0.19
C GLY A 98 10.53 -13.51 -1.53
N TRP A 99 10.03 -12.28 -1.63
CA TRP A 99 10.12 -11.44 -2.83
C TRP A 99 11.43 -10.64 -2.81
N GLU A 100 12.56 -11.35 -2.85
CA GLU A 100 13.89 -10.79 -2.57
C GLU A 100 14.31 -9.69 -3.55
N ASN A 101 14.04 -9.84 -4.85
CA ASN A 101 14.37 -8.80 -5.85
C ASN A 101 13.67 -7.47 -5.53
N ALA A 102 12.37 -7.50 -5.25
CA ALA A 102 11.61 -6.30 -4.88
C ALA A 102 12.06 -5.76 -3.52
N ALA A 103 12.32 -6.64 -2.55
CA ALA A 103 12.86 -6.24 -1.25
C ALA A 103 14.19 -5.51 -1.39
N PHE A 104 15.07 -5.99 -2.26
CA PHE A 104 16.36 -5.38 -2.54
C PHE A 104 16.19 -3.99 -3.15
N VAL A 105 15.35 -3.82 -4.18
CA VAL A 105 15.06 -2.51 -4.77
C VAL A 105 14.53 -1.52 -3.72
N PHE A 106 13.53 -1.91 -2.93
CA PHE A 106 12.92 -1.00 -1.95
C PHE A 106 13.84 -0.68 -0.76
N LEU A 107 14.64 -1.64 -0.28
CA LEU A 107 15.57 -1.41 0.84
C LEU A 107 16.80 -0.60 0.41
N ASN A 108 17.29 -0.74 -0.83
CA ASN A 108 18.30 0.18 -1.37
C ASN A 108 17.74 1.60 -1.42
N ARG A 109 16.54 1.78 -1.98
CA ARG A 109 15.88 3.10 -2.02
C ARG A 109 15.69 3.70 -0.63
N TYR A 110 15.37 2.89 0.38
CA TYR A 110 15.33 3.35 1.77
C TYR A 110 16.69 3.89 2.24
N LEU A 111 17.81 3.22 1.93
CA LEU A 111 19.15 3.68 2.30
C LEU A 111 19.48 5.01 1.62
N ASP A 112 19.17 5.16 0.32
CA ASP A 112 19.40 6.40 -0.42
C ASP A 112 18.59 7.56 0.19
N ILE A 113 17.32 7.33 0.56
CA ILE A 113 16.49 8.34 1.22
C ILE A 113 17.03 8.66 2.62
N SER A 114 17.53 7.66 3.35
CA SER A 114 18.13 7.87 4.67
C SER A 114 19.37 8.76 4.59
N GLU A 115 20.22 8.56 3.59
CA GLU A 115 21.37 9.42 3.30
C GLU A 115 20.92 10.84 2.91
N ALA A 116 19.92 10.96 2.03
CA ALA A 116 19.33 12.25 1.66
C ALA A 116 18.76 13.02 2.86
N ILE A 117 18.18 12.34 3.86
CA ILE A 117 17.71 12.96 5.12
C ILE A 117 18.88 13.53 5.91
N GLU A 118 20.02 12.82 5.98
CA GLU A 118 21.22 13.28 6.68
C GLU A 118 21.88 14.48 5.97
N GLU A 119 21.88 14.48 4.64
CA GLU A 119 22.42 15.57 3.82
C GLU A 119 21.47 16.78 3.70
N GLY A 120 20.17 16.55 3.90
CA GLY A 120 19.13 17.59 3.78
C GLY A 120 18.74 17.92 2.33
N SER A 121 19.04 17.04 1.36
CA SER A 121 18.68 17.22 -0.06
C SER A 121 18.39 15.88 -0.75
N LEU A 122 17.43 15.90 -1.69
CA LEU A 122 17.10 14.75 -2.56
C LEU A 122 17.83 14.79 -3.90
N ASP A 123 18.63 15.83 -4.19
CA ASP A 123 19.20 16.11 -5.52
C ASP A 123 20.11 14.98 -6.05
N MET A 124 20.67 14.18 -5.14
CA MET A 124 21.60 13.09 -5.47
C MET A 124 20.91 11.74 -5.68
N LEU A 125 19.59 11.66 -5.52
CA LEU A 125 18.87 10.39 -5.71
C LEU A 125 18.83 9.99 -7.18
N ASP A 126 19.37 8.82 -7.50
CA ASP A 126 19.14 8.17 -8.78
C ASP A 126 17.71 7.60 -8.80
N HIS A 127 16.93 7.86 -9.85
CA HIS A 127 15.56 7.37 -10.02
C HIS A 127 15.44 6.24 -11.05
N SER A 128 16.55 5.76 -11.61
CA SER A 128 16.62 4.74 -12.67
C SER A 128 15.70 3.53 -12.44
N ASP A 129 15.73 2.94 -11.25
CA ASP A 129 14.93 1.76 -10.88
C ASP A 129 13.41 1.99 -10.89
N PHE A 130 12.97 3.25 -10.84
CA PHE A 130 11.56 3.62 -10.69
C PHE A 130 11.00 4.41 -11.88
N GLN A 131 11.78 4.61 -12.95
CA GLN A 131 11.39 5.40 -14.14
C GLN A 131 10.08 4.92 -14.79
N ASP A 132 9.86 3.60 -14.85
CA ASP A 132 8.67 2.99 -15.45
C ASP A 132 7.59 2.63 -14.41
N THR A 133 7.57 3.33 -13.28
CA THR A 133 6.60 3.14 -12.20
C THR A 133 5.73 4.38 -12.02
N ASP A 134 4.69 4.28 -11.20
CA ASP A 134 3.85 5.39 -10.76
C ASP A 134 4.15 5.79 -9.30
N ILE A 135 5.36 5.48 -8.81
CA ILE A 135 5.84 5.91 -7.50
C ILE A 135 6.39 7.34 -7.63
N PRO A 136 5.95 8.31 -6.80
CA PRO A 136 6.41 9.69 -6.89
C PRO A 136 7.94 9.86 -6.73
N PHE A 137 8.54 10.70 -7.56
CA PHE A 137 9.95 11.14 -7.39
C PHE A 137 10.05 12.39 -6.51
N GLU A 138 9.10 13.31 -6.67
CA GLU A 138 8.98 14.49 -5.83
C GLU A 138 8.29 14.10 -4.53
N ILE A 139 9.09 13.96 -3.47
CA ILE A 139 8.62 13.58 -2.14
C ILE A 139 9.07 14.64 -1.12
N PRO A 140 8.28 14.91 -0.07
CA PRO A 140 8.76 15.73 1.04
C PRO A 140 9.86 14.98 1.79
N LEU A 141 11.01 15.61 1.99
CA LEU A 141 12.10 15.04 2.79
C LEU A 141 11.68 14.99 4.27
N PRO A 142 11.65 13.80 4.92
CA PRO A 142 11.30 13.70 6.33
C PRO A 142 12.27 14.47 7.23
N GLU A 143 11.75 15.20 8.23
CA GLU A 143 12.60 15.94 9.19
C GLU A 143 13.45 15.05 10.11
N LYS A 144 13.04 13.78 10.27
CA LYS A 144 13.67 12.80 11.16
C LYS A 144 13.59 11.42 10.55
N ALA A 145 14.71 10.69 10.60
CA ALA A 145 14.78 9.31 10.17
C ALA A 145 13.77 8.41 10.92
N TYR A 146 13.08 7.57 10.15
CA TYR A 146 12.08 6.65 10.66
C TYR A 146 12.69 5.59 11.58
N LEU A 147 13.84 5.02 11.21
CA LEU A 147 14.47 3.93 11.95
C LEU A 147 15.39 4.39 13.08
N THR A 148 15.67 3.47 14.00
CA THR A 148 16.82 3.61 14.90
C THR A 148 18.12 3.28 14.17
N ASN A 149 19.26 3.75 14.67
CA ASN A 149 20.57 3.44 14.09
C ASN A 149 20.80 1.93 13.99
N GLN A 150 20.37 1.16 15.00
CA GLN A 150 20.49 -0.30 14.96
C GLN A 150 19.69 -0.91 13.79
N GLN A 151 18.42 -0.52 13.62
CA GLN A 151 17.60 -1.03 12.52
C GLN A 151 18.14 -0.58 11.15
N HIS A 152 18.69 0.64 11.06
CA HIS A 152 19.34 1.12 9.85
C HIS A 152 20.55 0.26 9.48
N GLU A 153 21.43 -0.03 10.43
CA GLU A 153 22.58 -0.91 10.20
C GLU A 153 22.14 -2.34 9.82
N GLU A 154 21.09 -2.88 10.42
CA GLU A 154 20.54 -4.20 10.05
C GLU A 154 20.05 -4.24 8.58
N VAL A 155 19.45 -3.15 8.10
CA VAL A 155 19.05 -3.03 6.69
C VAL A 155 20.28 -2.92 5.79
N LYS A 156 21.25 -2.08 6.17
CA LYS A 156 22.50 -1.90 5.43
C LYS A 156 23.29 -3.19 5.29
N GLU A 157 23.46 -3.94 6.37
CA GLU A 157 24.11 -5.26 6.36
C GLU A 157 23.39 -6.24 5.41
N TRP A 158 22.06 -6.26 5.45
CA TRP A 158 21.28 -7.12 4.57
C TRP A 158 21.42 -6.73 3.10
N VAL A 159 21.30 -5.44 2.77
CA VAL A 159 21.48 -4.93 1.41
C VAL A 159 22.88 -5.28 0.90
N LEU A 160 23.93 -5.02 1.69
CA LEU A 160 25.31 -5.35 1.32
C LEU A 160 25.50 -6.86 1.07
N ALA A 161 24.89 -7.72 1.90
CA ALA A 161 24.95 -9.16 1.72
C ALA A 161 24.26 -9.61 0.42
N VAL A 162 23.09 -9.02 0.12
CA VAL A 162 22.31 -9.34 -1.09
C VAL A 162 22.97 -8.81 -2.35
N SER A 163 23.61 -7.63 -2.33
CA SER A 163 24.36 -7.09 -3.47
C SER A 163 25.51 -8.00 -3.93
N MET A 164 26.00 -8.88 -3.04
CA MET A 164 27.04 -9.86 -3.35
C MET A 164 26.48 -11.21 -3.81
N ASP A 165 25.17 -11.45 -3.64
CA ASP A 165 24.50 -12.68 -4.08
C ASP A 165 24.03 -12.54 -5.54
N GLN A 166 24.61 -13.31 -6.44
CA GLN A 166 24.30 -13.30 -7.87
C GLN A 166 22.88 -13.81 -8.20
N LYS A 167 22.12 -14.30 -7.21
CA LYS A 167 20.74 -14.78 -7.41
C LYS A 167 19.69 -13.67 -7.31
N VAL A 168 20.00 -12.57 -6.63
CA VAL A 168 19.06 -11.47 -6.45
C VAL A 168 19.39 -10.39 -7.46
N GLU A 169 18.40 -10.02 -8.24
CA GLU A 169 18.51 -8.96 -9.25
C GLU A 169 17.77 -7.72 -8.76
N GLN A 170 18.35 -6.53 -9.00
CA GLN A 170 17.73 -5.24 -8.71
C GLN A 170 16.66 -4.91 -9.76
N VAL A 171 15.59 -5.70 -9.75
CA VAL A 171 14.50 -5.60 -10.72
C VAL A 171 13.16 -5.69 -10.04
N LEU A 172 12.24 -4.82 -10.45
CA LEU A 172 10.85 -4.88 -10.01
C LEU A 172 10.06 -5.88 -10.89
N PRO A 173 9.14 -6.66 -10.29
CA PRO A 173 8.32 -7.61 -11.03
C PRO A 173 7.41 -6.91 -12.03
N ARG A 174 7.22 -7.54 -13.19
CA ARG A 174 6.38 -7.02 -14.28
C ARG A 174 5.14 -7.90 -14.47
N ASP A 175 4.02 -7.25 -14.81
CA ASP A 175 2.78 -7.95 -15.15
C ASP A 175 2.61 -8.17 -16.67
N GLU A 176 1.42 -8.60 -17.08
CA GLU A 176 1.07 -8.88 -18.48
C GLU A 176 1.08 -7.67 -19.41
N ARG A 177 1.11 -6.45 -18.88
CA ARG A 177 1.30 -5.20 -19.63
C ARG A 177 2.78 -4.91 -19.86
N ASN A 178 3.69 -5.77 -19.38
CA ASN A 178 5.13 -5.60 -19.39
C ASN A 178 5.62 -4.34 -18.63
N CYS A 179 4.83 -3.83 -17.69
CA CYS A 179 5.20 -2.76 -16.77
C CYS A 179 5.25 -3.28 -15.33
N TYR A 180 5.76 -2.46 -14.40
CA TYR A 180 5.77 -2.79 -12.98
C TYR A 180 4.38 -3.22 -12.48
N GLU A 181 4.30 -4.40 -11.87
CA GLU A 181 3.02 -5.07 -11.58
C GLU A 181 2.11 -4.31 -10.62
N ALA A 182 2.68 -3.47 -9.74
CA ALA A 182 1.90 -2.67 -8.82
C ALA A 182 1.46 -1.33 -9.45
N SER A 183 1.93 -0.98 -10.64
CA SER A 183 1.63 0.30 -11.26
C SER A 183 0.19 0.37 -11.75
N LEU A 184 -0.51 1.45 -11.44
CA LEU A 184 -1.84 1.72 -11.97
C LEU A 184 -1.79 2.27 -13.40
N ILE A 185 -0.64 2.73 -13.87
CA ILE A 185 -0.49 3.34 -15.20
C ILE A 185 0.45 2.47 -16.03
N ALA A 186 -0.01 2.04 -17.20
CA ALA A 186 0.88 1.39 -18.16
C ALA A 186 1.70 2.48 -18.89
N PRO A 187 3.05 2.55 -18.73
CA PRO A 187 3.85 3.63 -19.31
C PRO A 187 3.73 3.72 -20.85
N ASP A 188 3.69 2.57 -21.53
CA ASP A 188 3.65 2.50 -22.99
C ASP A 188 2.32 3.00 -23.60
N THR A 189 1.20 2.87 -22.87
CA THR A 189 -0.14 3.19 -23.40
C THR A 189 -0.82 4.36 -22.71
N GLY A 190 -0.33 4.76 -21.53
CA GLY A 190 -0.97 5.74 -20.65
C GLY A 190 -2.30 5.29 -20.04
N ILE A 191 -2.72 4.03 -20.26
CA ILE A 191 -3.98 3.52 -19.73
C ILE A 191 -3.85 3.36 -18.21
N ARG A 192 -4.80 3.98 -17.49
CA ARG A 192 -4.91 3.87 -16.04
C ARG A 192 -5.90 2.78 -15.64
N SER A 193 -5.40 1.76 -14.95
CA SER A 193 -6.19 0.71 -14.30
C SER A 193 -6.79 1.22 -12.99
N GLN A 194 -7.94 0.66 -12.62
CA GLN A 194 -8.55 0.94 -11.31
C GLN A 194 -7.78 0.21 -10.20
N PRO A 195 -7.51 0.85 -9.06
CA PRO A 195 -6.88 0.19 -7.92
C PRO A 195 -7.85 -0.78 -7.25
N CYS A 196 -7.35 -1.95 -6.87
CA CYS A 196 -8.12 -2.90 -6.07
C CYS A 196 -8.36 -2.32 -4.67
N VAL A 197 -9.61 -2.20 -4.24
CA VAL A 197 -9.94 -1.68 -2.89
C VAL A 197 -9.38 -2.53 -1.75
N VAL A 198 -8.95 -3.76 -2.02
CA VAL A 198 -8.36 -4.67 -1.02
C VAL A 198 -6.85 -4.49 -0.90
N THR A 199 -6.15 -4.30 -2.01
CA THR A 199 -4.67 -4.37 -2.08
C THR A 199 -3.99 -3.15 -2.69
N GLY A 200 -4.74 -2.29 -3.35
CA GLY A 200 -4.27 -1.17 -4.17
C GLY A 200 -3.64 -1.56 -5.50
N TYR A 201 -3.40 -2.85 -5.77
CA TYR A 201 -2.85 -3.31 -7.04
C TYR A 201 -3.82 -3.08 -8.20
N PRO A 202 -3.33 -2.95 -9.44
CA PRO A 202 -4.19 -2.76 -10.60
C PRO A 202 -5.15 -3.95 -10.78
N VAL A 203 -6.41 -3.66 -11.11
CA VAL A 203 -7.37 -4.69 -11.52
C VAL A 203 -7.36 -4.79 -13.04
N LEU A 204 -6.72 -5.85 -13.56
CA LEU A 204 -6.49 -6.03 -15.00
C LEU A 204 -7.52 -6.93 -15.68
N LYS A 205 -8.00 -7.96 -14.97
CA LYS A 205 -8.90 -8.98 -15.51
C LYS A 205 -10.01 -9.33 -14.54
N SER A 206 -11.20 -9.57 -15.10
CA SER A 206 -12.36 -10.10 -14.37
C SER A 206 -12.62 -9.36 -13.04
N PRO A 207 -12.82 -8.04 -13.07
CA PRO A 207 -13.01 -7.25 -11.87
C PRO A 207 -14.21 -7.77 -11.08
N MET A 208 -14.07 -7.77 -9.76
CA MET A 208 -15.22 -7.78 -8.88
C MET A 208 -15.66 -6.33 -8.66
N GLU A 209 -16.82 -5.98 -9.18
CA GLU A 209 -17.37 -4.62 -9.09
C GLU A 209 -18.31 -4.47 -7.89
N PHE A 210 -18.16 -3.34 -7.19
CA PHE A 210 -19.08 -2.93 -6.14
C PHE A 210 -20.16 -2.00 -6.70
N LYS A 211 -21.21 -1.73 -5.92
CA LYS A 211 -22.33 -0.88 -6.38
C LYS A 211 -21.91 0.57 -6.63
N ARG A 212 -20.95 1.09 -5.88
CA ARG A 212 -20.39 2.43 -6.11
C ARG A 212 -19.49 2.40 -7.35
N PRO A 213 -19.75 3.24 -8.37
CA PRO A 213 -18.91 3.28 -9.57
C PRO A 213 -17.43 3.53 -9.24
N GLY A 214 -16.54 2.87 -9.98
CA GLY A 214 -15.08 2.99 -9.80
C GLY A 214 -14.51 2.13 -8.66
N MET A 215 -15.35 1.59 -7.77
CA MET A 215 -14.89 0.69 -6.70
C MET A 215 -14.83 -0.75 -7.22
N VAL A 216 -13.63 -1.32 -7.27
CA VAL A 216 -13.38 -2.66 -7.79
C VAL A 216 -12.37 -3.43 -6.95
N ALA A 217 -12.40 -4.74 -7.02
CA ALA A 217 -11.37 -5.61 -6.46
C ALA A 217 -10.90 -6.66 -7.45
N ASN A 218 -9.64 -7.10 -7.29
CA ASN A 218 -9.18 -8.36 -7.84
C ASN A 218 -9.98 -9.48 -7.20
N LYS A 219 -10.65 -10.29 -8.02
CA LYS A 219 -11.59 -11.32 -7.56
C LYS A 219 -10.93 -12.32 -6.62
N ASP A 220 -9.68 -12.70 -6.89
CA ASP A 220 -8.95 -13.66 -6.07
C ASP A 220 -8.53 -13.06 -4.72
N ASP A 221 -8.07 -11.80 -4.70
CA ASP A 221 -7.75 -11.08 -3.47
C ASP A 221 -9.00 -10.96 -2.58
N TRP A 222 -10.15 -10.61 -3.17
CA TRP A 222 -11.44 -10.55 -2.47
C TRP A 222 -11.87 -11.91 -1.89
N ASN A 223 -11.74 -12.98 -2.67
CA ASN A 223 -12.08 -14.33 -2.19
C ASN A 223 -11.16 -14.79 -1.05
N LYS A 224 -9.86 -14.47 -1.11
CA LYS A 224 -8.90 -14.78 -0.04
C LYS A 224 -9.29 -14.12 1.27
N ILE A 225 -9.66 -12.83 1.26
CA ILE A 225 -10.06 -12.13 2.51
C ILE A 225 -11.37 -12.68 3.08
N ILE A 226 -12.34 -13.04 2.22
CA ILE A 226 -13.60 -13.66 2.67
C ILE A 226 -13.32 -15.02 3.34
N MET A 227 -12.47 -15.83 2.73
CA MET A 227 -12.13 -17.14 3.27
C MET A 227 -11.38 -17.00 4.60
N ALA A 228 -10.42 -16.08 4.69
CA ALA A 228 -9.68 -15.81 5.91
C ALA A 228 -10.61 -15.36 7.04
N ALA A 229 -11.51 -14.39 6.79
CA ALA A 229 -12.46 -13.89 7.79
C ALA A 229 -13.38 -14.99 8.34
N LYS A 230 -13.86 -15.89 7.46
CA LYS A 230 -14.69 -17.04 7.86
C LYS A 230 -13.95 -18.06 8.71
N VAL A 231 -12.67 -18.30 8.43
CA VAL A 231 -11.87 -19.33 9.12
C VAL A 231 -11.31 -18.80 10.44
N SER A 232 -10.85 -17.55 10.48
CA SER A 232 -10.21 -16.99 11.67
C SER A 232 -11.19 -16.42 12.69
N HIS A 233 -12.41 -16.07 12.27
CA HIS A 233 -13.36 -15.28 13.07
C HIS A 233 -12.76 -13.97 13.62
N SER A 234 -11.76 -13.40 12.93
CA SER A 234 -11.13 -12.14 13.35
C SER A 234 -12.14 -10.99 13.31
N PRO A 235 -12.29 -10.23 14.41
CA PRO A 235 -13.14 -9.03 14.41
C PRO A 235 -12.60 -7.96 13.46
N GLU A 236 -11.28 -7.81 13.32
CA GLU A 236 -10.64 -6.85 12.42
C GLU A 236 -10.95 -7.16 10.95
N LEU A 237 -10.84 -8.42 10.53
CA LEU A 237 -11.21 -8.81 9.16
C LEU A 237 -12.70 -8.61 8.87
N ASN A 238 -13.56 -8.91 9.84
CA ASN A 238 -15.00 -8.68 9.69
C ASN A 238 -15.32 -7.18 9.59
N ASP A 239 -14.62 -6.35 10.36
CA ASP A 239 -14.75 -4.90 10.28
C ASP A 239 -14.26 -4.35 8.93
N VAL A 240 -13.12 -4.81 8.42
CA VAL A 240 -12.65 -4.46 7.05
C VAL A 240 -13.70 -4.81 6.00
N LEU A 241 -14.25 -6.02 6.02
CA LEU A 241 -15.27 -6.44 5.05
C LEU A 241 -16.55 -5.60 5.15
N LYS A 242 -16.97 -5.28 6.38
CA LYS A 242 -18.11 -4.40 6.63
C LYS A 242 -17.85 -2.99 6.09
N PHE A 243 -16.69 -2.41 6.40
CA PHE A 243 -16.31 -1.07 5.93
C PHE A 243 -16.28 -1.02 4.40
N ILE A 244 -15.64 -1.98 3.72
CA ILE A 244 -15.63 -2.03 2.25
C ILE A 244 -17.06 -2.09 1.71
N GLY A 245 -17.94 -2.89 2.33
CA GLY A 245 -19.35 -2.97 1.95
C GLY A 245 -20.11 -1.65 2.10
N VAL A 246 -19.78 -0.83 3.09
CA VAL A 246 -20.35 0.50 3.30
C VAL A 246 -19.75 1.51 2.31
N TRP A 247 -18.43 1.60 2.25
CA TRP A 247 -17.71 2.60 1.45
C TRP A 247 -17.87 2.40 -0.05
N CYS A 248 -17.84 1.15 -0.51
CA CYS A 248 -17.95 0.76 -1.92
C CYS A 248 -19.39 0.39 -2.32
N GLY A 249 -20.31 0.28 -1.37
CA GLY A 249 -21.65 -0.27 -1.58
C GLY A 249 -21.65 -1.80 -1.71
N SER A 250 -22.73 -2.45 -1.25
CA SER A 250 -22.80 -3.91 -1.19
C SER A 250 -22.56 -4.57 -2.54
N THR A 251 -21.91 -5.73 -2.54
CA THR A 251 -21.65 -6.50 -3.76
C THR A 251 -22.97 -6.98 -4.40
N PRO A 252 -23.02 -7.21 -5.73
CA PRO A 252 -24.25 -7.64 -6.41
C PRO A 252 -24.84 -8.96 -5.88
N ASN A 253 -23.99 -9.84 -5.33
CA ASN A 253 -24.37 -11.06 -4.63
C ASN A 253 -23.95 -10.98 -3.16
N PRO A 254 -24.79 -10.44 -2.27
CA PRO A 254 -24.54 -10.46 -0.84
C PRO A 254 -24.88 -11.85 -0.31
N SER A 255 -24.09 -12.87 -0.66
CA SER A 255 -24.19 -14.19 -0.02
C SER A 255 -23.65 -14.18 1.43
N TYR A 256 -23.26 -13.00 1.94
CA TYR A 256 -22.58 -12.81 3.21
C TYR A 256 -23.28 -11.70 3.99
N SER A 257 -24.35 -12.07 4.69
CA SER A 257 -24.88 -11.29 5.79
C SER A 257 -24.01 -11.56 7.01
N PHE A 258 -23.11 -10.65 7.34
CA PHE A 258 -22.47 -10.62 8.66
C PHE A 258 -23.50 -10.05 9.64
N GLN A 259 -24.03 -10.91 10.52
CA GLN A 259 -24.88 -10.51 11.65
C GLN A 259 -24.01 -10.01 12.80
#